data_AF-A0A353XRP4-F1
#
_entry.id   AF-A0A353XRP4-F1
#
_cell.length_a   1.000
_cell.length_b   1.000
_cell.length_c   1.000
_cell.angle_alpha   90.00
_cell.angle_beta   90.00
_cell.angle_gamma   90.00
#
_symmetry.space_group_name_H-M   'P 1'
#
loop_
_entity.id
_entity.type
_entity.pdbx_description
1 polymer ?
#
loop_
_entity_poly.entity_id
_entity_poly.type
_entity_poly.pdbx_seq_one_letter_code
_entity_poly.pdbx_strand_id
1 'polypeptide(L)'
;KAKEVILQALEKAETVSKLAEPSVVATEFGASSIDLKVRWFINDGTQANKVASIHEVIVEIKDQLDAAGVNIPFPIRTLDFSDESVSELVKKMAKLQSQQLDQQPE
;
A
#
# COMPACT_ATOMS: atom_id res chain seq x y z
N LYS A 1 12.67 -7.87 -7.76
CA LYS A 1 11.54 -8.68 -7.24
C LYS A 1 10.18 -8.09 -7.66
N ALA A 2 9.70 -6.99 -7.07
CA ALA A 2 8.36 -6.44 -7.40
C ALA A 2 8.13 -6.20 -8.91
N LYS A 3 9.10 -5.56 -9.60
CA LYS A 3 9.05 -5.36 -11.06
C LYS A 3 8.80 -6.65 -11.86
N GLU A 4 9.52 -7.71 -11.51
CA GLU A 4 9.48 -8.98 -12.22
C GLU A 4 8.14 -9.69 -12.00
N VAL A 5 7.64 -9.67 -10.77
CA VAL A 5 6.32 -10.21 -10.41
C VAL A 5 5.20 -9.47 -11.16
N ILE A 6 5.30 -8.13 -11.27
CA ILE A 6 4.32 -7.33 -12.02
C ILE A 6 4.36 -7.67 -13.52
N LEU A 7 5.55 -7.86 -14.10
CA LEU A 7 5.65 -8.27 -15.51
C LEU A 7 5.01 -9.64 -15.75
N GLN A 8 5.23 -10.60 -14.85
CA GLN A 8 4.58 -11.91 -14.92
C GLN A 8 3.05 -11.82 -14.77
N ALA A 9 2.56 -10.92 -13.92
CA ALA A 9 1.12 -10.65 -13.80
C ALA A 9 0.53 -10.11 -15.13
N LEU A 10 1.24 -9.19 -15.78
CA LEU A 10 0.80 -8.62 -17.07
C LEU A 10 0.80 -9.64 -18.21
N GLU A 11 1.70 -10.64 -18.18
CA GLU A 11 1.70 -11.74 -19.16
C GLU A 11 0.52 -12.70 -18.99
N LYS A 12 -0.04 -12.81 -17.78
CA LYS A 12 -1.21 -13.65 -17.48
C LYS A 12 -2.53 -12.99 -17.84
N ALA A 13 -2.61 -11.66 -17.74
CA ALA A 13 -3.83 -10.92 -18.04
C ALA A 13 -4.21 -11.03 -19.53
N GLU A 14 -5.42 -11.49 -19.82
CA GLU A 14 -5.87 -11.78 -21.18
C GLU A 14 -6.12 -10.51 -22.00
N THR A 15 -6.53 -9.43 -21.34
CA THR A 15 -6.78 -8.14 -22.00
C THR A 15 -5.50 -7.43 -22.44
N VAL A 16 -4.33 -7.84 -21.95
CA VAL A 16 -3.05 -7.24 -22.30
C VAL A 16 -2.63 -7.71 -23.69
N SER A 17 -2.36 -6.74 -24.57
CA SER A 17 -1.90 -7.01 -25.92
C SER A 17 -0.50 -7.62 -25.90
N LYS A 18 -0.33 -8.72 -26.65
CA LYS A 18 0.97 -9.37 -26.89
C LYS A 18 1.76 -8.72 -28.04
N LEU A 19 1.19 -7.70 -28.70
CA LEU A 19 1.82 -7.02 -29.83
C LEU A 19 2.94 -6.07 -29.39
N ALA A 20 2.90 -5.60 -28.14
CA ALA A 20 3.87 -4.67 -27.59
C ALA A 20 4.23 -5.07 -26.16
N GLU A 21 5.49 -4.88 -25.80
CA GLU A 21 5.99 -5.26 -24.48
C GLU A 21 5.47 -4.31 -23.39
N PRO A 22 4.89 -4.83 -22.30
CA PRO A 22 4.57 -4.03 -21.14
C PRO A 22 5.85 -3.51 -20.47
N SER A 23 5.75 -2.37 -19.79
CA SER A 23 6.88 -1.77 -19.08
C SER A 23 6.51 -1.36 -17.67
N VAL A 24 7.44 -1.62 -16.74
CA VAL A 24 7.31 -1.26 -15.32
C VAL A 24 8.55 -0.47 -14.93
N VAL A 25 8.33 0.76 -14.46
CA VAL A 25 9.39 1.72 -14.13
C VAL A 25 9.14 2.31 -12.75
N ALA A 26 10.17 2.32 -11.89
CA ALA A 26 10.11 3.04 -10.62
C ALA A 26 10.20 4.55 -10.88
N THR A 27 9.25 5.31 -10.34
CA THR A 27 9.11 6.74 -10.63
C THR A 27 9.50 7.63 -9.46
N GLU A 28 9.20 7.22 -8.23
CA GLU A 28 9.37 8.08 -7.06
C GLU A 28 9.61 7.26 -5.78
N PHE A 29 10.29 7.88 -4.81
CA PHE A 29 10.35 7.41 -3.43
C PHE A 29 9.27 8.12 -2.62
N GLY A 30 8.25 7.37 -2.21
CA GLY A 30 7.23 7.86 -1.28
C GLY A 30 7.74 7.86 0.17
N ALA A 31 6.95 8.43 1.08
CA ALA A 31 7.31 8.53 2.50
C ALA A 31 7.57 7.17 3.18
N SER A 32 6.96 6.09 2.67
CA SER A 32 7.19 4.70 3.13
C SER A 32 6.99 3.68 2.01
N SER A 33 7.16 4.09 0.75
CA SER A 33 6.88 3.28 -0.44
C SER A 33 7.85 3.60 -1.58
N ILE A 34 7.92 2.71 -2.57
CA ILE A 34 8.50 3.00 -3.88
C ILE A 34 7.38 2.91 -4.89
N ASP A 35 7.19 3.99 -5.65
CA ASP A 35 6.09 4.08 -6.60
C ASP A 35 6.53 3.49 -7.94
N LEU A 36 5.74 2.54 -8.44
CA LEU A 36 5.97 1.86 -9.71
C LEU A 36 4.89 2.26 -10.71
N LYS A 37 5.31 2.81 -11.85
CA LYS A 37 4.41 3.07 -12.98
C LYS A 37 4.42 1.87 -13.92
N VAL A 38 3.23 1.31 -14.11
CA VAL A 38 2.96 0.16 -14.98
C VAL A 38 2.31 0.67 -16.27
N ARG A 39 2.82 0.23 -17.43
CA ARG A 39 2.26 0.54 -18.74
C ARG A 39 2.10 -0.73 -19.54
N TRP A 40 0.93 -0.90 -20.14
CA TRP A 40 0.61 -2.02 -21.03
C TRP A 40 -0.26 -1.51 -22.19
N PHE A 41 -0.43 -2.35 -23.19
CA PHE A 41 -1.26 -2.08 -24.36
C PHE A 41 -2.47 -3.00 -24.36
N ILE A 42 -3.55 -2.60 -25.03
CA ILE A 42 -4.76 -3.40 -25.21
C ILE A 42 -5.10 -3.44 -26.70
N ASN A 43 -5.67 -4.54 -27.18
CA ASN A 43 -5.97 -4.73 -28.60
C ASN A 43 -7.14 -3.84 -29.06
N ASP A 44 -8.18 -3.73 -28.23
CA ASP A 44 -9.34 -2.88 -28.50
C ASP A 44 -9.40 -1.69 -27.55
N GLY A 45 -9.34 -0.49 -28.11
CA GLY A 45 -9.34 0.79 -27.40
C GLY A 45 -10.71 1.29 -26.95
N THR A 46 -11.78 0.50 -27.09
CA THR A 46 -13.11 0.85 -26.58
C THR A 46 -13.09 1.15 -25.08
N GLN A 47 -13.97 2.06 -24.64
CA GLN A 47 -14.01 2.48 -23.23
C GLN A 47 -14.31 1.30 -22.29
N ALA A 48 -15.19 0.38 -22.71
CA ALA A 48 -15.52 -0.81 -21.93
C ALA A 48 -14.29 -1.72 -21.73
N ASN A 49 -13.54 -2.00 -22.80
CA ASN A 49 -12.36 -2.87 -22.74
C ASN A 49 -11.20 -2.22 -21.99
N LYS A 50 -11.05 -0.88 -22.06
CA LYS A 50 -10.11 -0.15 -21.21
C LYS A 50 -10.38 -0.36 -19.72
N VAL A 51 -11.64 -0.15 -19.30
CA VAL A 51 -12.02 -0.30 -17.89
C VAL A 51 -11.87 -1.75 -17.44
N ALA A 52 -12.31 -2.71 -18.25
CA ALA A 52 -12.15 -4.13 -17.97
C ALA A 52 -10.67 -4.52 -17.82
N SER A 53 -9.81 -4.04 -18.72
CA SER A 53 -8.37 -4.32 -18.67
C SER A 53 -7.68 -3.72 -17.45
N ILE A 54 -8.03 -2.48 -17.09
CA ILE A 54 -7.52 -1.85 -15.86
C ILE A 54 -7.89 -2.68 -14.63
N HIS A 55 -9.14 -3.14 -14.55
CA HIS A 55 -9.60 -3.95 -13.43
C HIS A 55 -8.86 -5.29 -13.35
N GLU A 56 -8.79 -6.03 -14.45
CA GLU A 56 -8.10 -7.34 -14.51
C GLU A 56 -6.62 -7.19 -14.13
N VAL A 57 -5.92 -6.23 -14.71
CA VAL A 57 -4.49 -5.99 -14.45
C VAL A 57 -4.25 -5.64 -12.97
N ILE A 58 -5.08 -4.80 -12.36
CA ILE A 58 -4.92 -4.44 -10.95
C ILE A 58 -5.14 -5.65 -10.03
N VAL A 59 -6.15 -6.46 -10.31
CA VAL A 59 -6.44 -7.68 -9.53
C VAL A 59 -5.30 -8.68 -9.65
N GLU A 60 -4.84 -8.98 -10.87
CA GLU A 60 -3.77 -9.94 -11.10
C GLU A 60 -2.44 -9.46 -10.49
N ILE A 61 -2.11 -8.16 -10.62
CA ILE A 61 -0.93 -7.59 -9.96
C ILE A 61 -0.99 -7.76 -8.45
N LYS A 62 -2.14 -7.47 -7.84
CA LYS A 62 -2.32 -7.62 -6.40
C LYS A 62 -2.11 -9.07 -5.97
N ASP A 63 -2.79 -10.00 -6.63
CA ASP A 63 -2.74 -11.42 -6.27
C ASP A 63 -1.31 -11.99 -6.40
N GLN A 64 -0.59 -11.60 -7.46
CA GLN A 64 0.81 -12.02 -7.63
C GLN A 64 1.75 -11.36 -6.63
N LEU A 65 1.55 -10.08 -6.29
CA LEU A 65 2.37 -9.39 -5.29
C LEU A 65 2.16 -10.00 -3.90
N ASP A 66 0.91 -10.28 -3.52
CA ASP A 66 0.56 -10.93 -2.27
C ASP A 66 1.19 -12.34 -2.20
N ALA A 67 1.09 -13.14 -3.27
CA ALA A 67 1.72 -14.46 -3.36
C ALA A 67 3.26 -14.40 -3.28
N ALA A 68 3.87 -13.34 -3.80
CA ALA A 68 5.33 -13.11 -3.75
C ALA A 68 5.81 -12.52 -2.41
N GLY A 69 4.89 -12.23 -1.48
CA GLY A 69 5.17 -11.59 -0.20
C GLY A 69 5.59 -10.13 -0.32
N VAL A 70 5.18 -9.45 -1.41
CA VAL A 70 5.42 -8.02 -1.62
C VAL A 70 4.19 -7.26 -1.14
N ASN A 71 4.25 -6.78 0.10
CA ASN A 71 3.16 -6.02 0.70
C ASN A 71 3.01 -4.64 0.05
N ILE A 72 1.76 -4.19 -0.14
CA ILE A 72 1.44 -2.84 -0.60
C ILE A 72 1.25 -1.96 0.66
N PRO A 73 2.20 -1.07 0.99
CA PRO A 73 2.16 -0.35 2.25
C PRO A 73 1.05 0.71 2.26
N PHE A 74 0.26 0.73 3.32
CA PHE A 74 -0.54 1.91 3.68
C PHE A 74 0.36 3.00 4.29
N PRO A 75 -0.07 4.27 4.32
CA PRO A 75 0.70 5.33 4.98
C PRO A 75 1.06 4.95 6.42
N ILE A 76 2.36 4.86 6.69
CA ILE A 76 2.89 4.52 8.02
C ILE A 76 3.18 5.81 8.77
N ARG A 77 2.85 5.85 10.06
CA ARG A 77 3.29 6.90 10.99
C ARG A 77 4.04 6.26 12.14
N THR A 78 5.25 6.74 12.38
CA THR A 78 6.04 6.33 13.55
C THR A 78 5.67 7.23 14.72
N LEU A 79 5.16 6.64 15.81
CA LEU A 79 4.99 7.33 17.08
C LEU A 79 6.26 7.12 17.91
N ASP A 80 6.99 8.19 18.18
CA ASP A 80 8.20 8.16 19.00
C ASP A 80 7.88 8.59 20.44
N PHE A 81 8.22 7.73 21.39
CA PHE A 81 8.01 7.93 22.83
C PHE A 81 9.32 8.14 23.60
N SER A 82 10.44 8.33 22.90
CA SER A 82 11.75 8.55 23.52
C SER A 82 11.90 9.92 24.18
N ASP A 83 10.98 10.86 23.92
CA ASP A 83 10.99 12.18 24.52
C ASP A 83 10.59 12.13 26.00
N GLU A 84 11.44 12.70 26.86
CA GLU A 84 11.25 12.73 28.32
C GLU A 84 9.95 13.44 28.72
N SER A 85 9.48 14.41 27.93
CA SER A 85 8.20 15.08 28.15
C SER A 85 7.00 14.15 28.04
N VAL A 86 7.09 13.11 27.20
CA VAL A 86 6.03 12.10 27.04
C VAL A 86 5.97 11.19 28.28
N SER A 87 7.12 10.84 28.84
CA SER A 87 7.20 10.12 30.13
C SER A 87 6.58 10.94 31.27
N GLU A 88 6.88 12.24 31.35
CA GLU A 88 6.29 13.12 32.37
C GLU A 88 4.77 13.28 32.22
N LEU A 89 4.26 13.33 30.98
CA LEU A 89 2.83 13.34 30.70
C LEU A 89 2.14 12.05 31.15
N VAL A 90 2.72 10.89 30.86
CA VAL A 90 2.18 9.57 31.30
C VAL A 90 2.13 9.50 32.82
N LYS A 91 3.18 9.96 33.52
CA LYS A 91 3.21 10.02 34.99
C LYS A 91 2.12 10.93 35.56
N LYS A 92 1.90 12.10 34.95
CA LYS A 92 0.82 13.03 35.35
C LYS A 92 -0.57 12.42 35.13
N MET A 93 -0.79 11.74 34.00
CA MET A 93 -2.07 11.08 33.72
C MET A 93 -2.37 9.96 34.71
N ALA A 94 -1.39 9.11 35.02
CA ALA A 94 -1.54 8.04 36.02
C ALA A 94 -1.94 8.60 37.40
N LYS A 95 -1.34 9.73 37.79
CA LYS A 95 -1.63 10.40 39.07
C LYS A 95 -3.03 11.04 39.11
N LEU A 96 -3.52 11.53 37.98
CA LEU A 96 -4.88 12.07 37.85
C LEU A 96 -5.96 10.98 37.88
N GLN A 97 -5.71 9.81 37.28
CA GLN A 97 -6.64 8.67 37.33
C GLN A 97 -6.79 8.11 38.75
N SER A 98 -5.71 8.00 39.52
CA SER A 98 -5.80 7.59 40.93
C SER A 98 -6.61 8.58 41.77
N GLN A 99 -6.49 9.89 41.50
CA GLN A 99 -7.22 10.93 42.22
C GLN A 99 -8.72 10.99 41.86
N GLN A 100 -9.10 10.55 40.66
CA GLN A 100 -10.50 10.45 40.24
C GLN A 100 -11.20 9.19 40.79
N LEU A 101 -10.46 8.10 40.99
CA LEU A 101 -10.99 6.89 41.63
C LEU A 101 -11.33 7.11 43.11
N ASP A 102 -10.59 7.99 43.79
CA ASP A 102 -10.83 8.39 45.19
C ASP A 102 -12.01 9.37 45.36
N GLN A 103 -12.60 9.88 44.26
CA GLN A 103 -13.67 10.89 44.26
C GLN A 103 -15.01 10.41 43.68
N GLN A 104 -15.21 9.11 43.43
CA GLN A 104 -16.55 8.57 43.17
C GLN A 104 -17.27 8.28 44.49
N PRO A 105 -18.32 9.05 44.87
CA PRO A 105 -19.18 8.65 45.97
C PRO A 105 -20.05 7.46 45.54
N GLU A 106 -20.32 6.54 46.49
CA GLU A 106 -21.27 5.42 46.37
C GLU A 106 -22.65 5.84 45.85
#